data_AF-A0A966B9D2-F1
#
_entry.id   AF-A0A966B9D2-F1
#
_cell.length_a   1.000
_cell.length_b   1.000
_cell.length_c   1.000
_cell.angle_alpha   90.00
_cell.angle_beta   90.00
_cell.angle_gamma   90.00
#
_symmetry.space_group_name_H-M   'P 1'
#
loop_
_entity.id
_entity.type
_entity.pdbx_description
1 polymer ?
#
loop_
_entity_poly.entity_id
_entity_poly.type
_entity_poly.pdbx_seq_one_letter_code
_entity_poly.pdbx_strand_id
1 'polypeptide(L)'
;MHAGVVAGNGQAMVLPGRSRAGKSTLVKALVRAGATYCSDEYACVTADGAVAPFARPLPLRTESGRRVIEPHTIGSVADESFPPGLVLFTRYVRAATFEPEIVPPAAAALKIFDNTIVAEVQPDRASRAAAHLARTAIVMRSDRSDADRASEQILDLVDRTKVPL
;
A
#
# COMPACT_ATOMS: atom_id res chain seq x y z
N MET A 1 -8.68 -5.48 2.24
CA MET A 1 -7.61 -6.14 1.45
C MET A 1 -6.39 -6.34 2.33
N HIS A 2 -5.60 -7.41 2.14
CA HIS A 2 -4.32 -7.55 2.84
C HIS A 2 -3.24 -6.67 2.17
N ALA A 3 -2.87 -5.58 2.83
CA ALA A 3 -2.01 -4.56 2.27
C ALA A 3 -1.39 -3.68 3.36
N GLY A 4 -0.21 -3.11 3.08
CA GLY A 4 0.26 -1.93 3.79
C GLY A 4 -0.34 -0.68 3.16
N VAL A 5 -0.59 0.35 3.96
CA VAL A 5 -1.16 1.63 3.52
C VAL A 5 -0.42 2.77 4.18
N VAL A 6 0.05 3.69 3.36
CA VAL A 6 0.48 5.03 3.79
C VAL A 6 -0.30 6.07 3.00
N ALA A 7 -0.35 7.29 3.50
CA ALA A 7 -0.85 8.44 2.76
C ALA A 7 0.29 9.39 2.44
N GLY A 8 0.25 9.97 1.25
CA GLY A 8 1.12 11.05 0.83
C GLY A 8 0.39 11.90 -0.18
N ASN A 9 0.63 13.20 -0.17
CA ASN A 9 -0.03 14.13 -1.09
C ASN A 9 -1.57 14.11 -1.04
N GLY A 10 -2.15 13.84 0.13
CA GLY A 10 -3.60 13.75 0.29
C GLY A 10 -4.26 12.51 -0.34
N GLN A 11 -3.47 11.51 -0.75
CA GLN A 11 -3.99 10.27 -1.32
C GLN A 11 -3.40 9.03 -0.63
N ALA A 12 -4.15 7.94 -0.65
CA ALA A 12 -3.67 6.65 -0.16
C ALA A 12 -2.78 5.93 -1.19
N MET A 13 -1.65 5.42 -0.70
CA MET A 13 -0.80 4.45 -1.39
C MET A 13 -1.04 3.08 -0.78
N VAL A 14 -1.65 2.19 -1.54
CA VAL A 14 -1.95 0.82 -1.13
C VAL A 14 -0.87 -0.10 -1.68
N LEU A 15 -0.32 -0.94 -0.80
CA LEU A 15 0.74 -1.91 -1.10
C LEU A 15 0.21 -3.32 -0.88
N PRO A 16 -0.57 -3.89 -1.83
CA PRO A 16 -1.09 -5.24 -1.68
C PRO A 16 0.04 -6.27 -1.65
N GLY A 17 -0.15 -7.31 -0.88
CA GLY A 17 0.74 -8.46 -0.92
C GLY A 17 0.49 -9.40 0.24
N ARG A 18 0.86 -10.67 0.07
CA ARG A 18 0.68 -11.72 1.08
C ARG A 18 1.46 -11.43 2.37
N SER A 19 1.12 -12.14 3.44
CA SER A 19 1.89 -12.07 4.69
C SER A 19 3.37 -12.38 4.40
N ARG A 20 4.28 -11.69 5.09
CA ARG A 20 5.74 -11.80 4.93
C ARG A 20 6.33 -11.29 3.61
N ALA A 21 5.57 -10.61 2.75
CA ALA A 21 6.09 -9.97 1.53
C ALA A 21 6.97 -8.71 1.76
N GLY A 22 7.28 -8.37 3.02
CA GLY A 22 8.07 -7.18 3.36
C GLY A 22 7.29 -5.86 3.40
N LYS A 23 5.95 -5.92 3.49
CA LYS A 23 5.07 -4.73 3.55
C LYS A 23 5.36 -3.84 4.75
N SER A 24 5.38 -4.38 5.97
CA SER A 24 5.64 -3.58 7.19
C SER A 24 7.02 -2.90 7.14
N THR A 25 8.02 -3.54 6.54
CA THR A 25 9.35 -2.94 6.32
C THR A 25 9.26 -1.76 5.34
N LEU A 26 8.55 -1.92 4.22
CA LEU A 26 8.37 -0.84 3.24
C LEU A 26 7.50 0.31 3.77
N VAL A 27 6.41 0.02 4.49
CA VAL A 27 5.57 1.01 5.16
C VAL A 27 6.39 1.84 6.14
N LYS A 28 7.22 1.19 6.97
CA LYS A 28 8.12 1.90 7.88
C LYS A 28 9.08 2.83 7.13
N ALA A 29 9.67 2.38 6.03
CA ALA A 29 10.59 3.20 5.24
C ALA A 29 9.87 4.42 4.63
N LEU A 30 8.68 4.21 4.04
CA LEU A 30 7.85 5.29 3.50
C LEU A 30 7.47 6.32 4.58
N VAL A 31 7.12 5.88 5.79
CA VAL A 31 6.80 6.80 6.89
C VAL A 31 8.03 7.60 7.32
N ARG A 32 9.20 6.94 7.43
CA ARG A 32 10.47 7.64 7.71
C ARG A 32 10.84 8.64 6.61
N ALA A 33 10.45 8.36 5.36
CA ALA A 33 10.63 9.24 4.22
C ALA A 33 9.56 10.35 4.10
N GLY A 34 8.64 10.46 5.07
CA GLY A 34 7.69 11.57 5.17
C GLY A 34 6.24 11.23 4.84
N ALA A 35 5.92 9.97 4.51
CA ALA A 35 4.53 9.55 4.36
C ALA A 35 3.81 9.46 5.72
N THR A 36 2.50 9.60 5.71
CA THR A 36 1.64 9.39 6.88
C THR A 36 1.28 7.91 6.99
N TYR A 37 1.47 7.30 8.15
CA TYR A 37 1.11 5.90 8.39
C TYR A 37 -0.42 5.71 8.45
N CYS A 38 -0.95 4.73 7.72
CA CYS A 38 -2.39 4.39 7.78
C CYS A 38 -2.61 2.95 8.28
N SER A 39 -1.88 1.96 7.75
CA SER A 39 -1.96 0.56 8.18
C SER A 39 -0.75 -0.25 7.67
N ASP A 40 -0.40 -1.37 8.29
CA ASP A 40 0.57 -2.32 7.73
C ASP A 40 -0.03 -3.68 7.36
N GLU A 41 -1.29 -3.91 7.72
CA GLU A 41 -1.94 -5.21 7.58
C GLU A 41 -3.15 -5.17 6.63
N TYR A 42 -3.99 -4.13 6.73
CA TYR A 42 -5.23 -4.06 5.98
C TYR A 42 -5.45 -2.69 5.31
N ALA A 43 -5.82 -2.73 4.03
CA ALA A 43 -6.50 -1.61 3.39
C ALA A 43 -8.01 -1.79 3.54
N CYS A 44 -8.63 -0.88 4.31
CA CYS A 44 -10.07 -0.81 4.54
C CYS A 44 -10.69 0.15 3.54
N VAL A 45 -11.35 -0.37 2.51
CA VAL A 45 -12.07 0.45 1.53
C VAL A 45 -13.47 0.74 2.07
N THR A 46 -13.81 2.02 2.21
CA THR A 46 -15.11 2.47 2.71
C THR A 46 -16.20 2.33 1.62
N ALA A 47 -17.47 2.53 1.99
CA ALA A 47 -18.58 2.40 1.04
C ALA A 47 -18.54 3.45 -0.08
N ASP A 48 -18.01 4.64 0.23
CA ASP A 48 -17.74 5.75 -0.68
C ASP A 48 -16.43 5.60 -1.47
N GLY A 49 -15.62 4.57 -1.15
CA GLY A 49 -14.45 4.20 -1.93
C GLY A 49 -13.12 4.80 -1.45
N ALA A 50 -13.14 5.61 -0.40
CA ALA A 50 -11.94 6.05 0.30
C ALA A 50 -11.23 4.87 1.01
N VAL A 51 -9.96 5.07 1.35
CA VAL A 51 -9.17 4.13 2.15
C VAL A 51 -9.10 4.66 3.57
N ALA A 52 -9.81 3.99 4.48
CA ALA A 52 -9.80 4.31 5.90
C ALA A 52 -8.53 3.78 6.58
N PRO A 53 -7.95 4.53 7.53
CA PRO A 53 -6.82 4.07 8.30
C PRO A 53 -7.23 2.91 9.19
N PHE A 54 -6.28 2.00 9.40
CA PHE A 54 -6.40 0.89 10.34
C PHE A 54 -5.08 0.80 11.09
N ALA A 55 -4.78 1.88 11.82
CA ALA A 55 -3.51 2.10 12.49
C ALA A 55 -3.43 1.23 13.74
N ARG A 56 -3.03 -0.03 13.56
CA ARG A 56 -2.65 -0.92 14.66
C ARG A 56 -1.14 -0.81 14.95
N PRO A 57 -0.70 -1.15 16.17
CA PRO A 57 0.72 -1.30 16.48
C PRO A 57 1.42 -2.24 15.51
N LEU A 58 2.59 -1.81 15.03
CA LEU A 58 3.35 -2.42 13.95
C LEU A 58 4.20 -3.59 14.45
N PRO A 59 3.92 -4.84 14.06
CA PRO A 59 4.82 -5.94 14.31
C PRO A 59 6.04 -5.91 13.36
N LEU A 60 7.18 -5.43 13.84
CA LEU A 60 8.42 -5.40 13.08
C LEU A 60 9.34 -6.57 13.43
N ARG A 61 9.99 -7.12 12.40
CA ARG A 61 11.07 -8.10 12.57
C ARG A 61 12.40 -7.36 12.69
N THR A 62 13.16 -7.75 13.70
CA THR A 62 14.52 -7.28 14.00
C THR A 62 15.43 -8.49 14.13
N GLU A 63 16.74 -8.27 14.13
CA GLU A 63 17.72 -9.35 14.34
C GLU A 63 17.51 -10.09 15.68
N SER A 64 16.96 -9.40 16.69
CA SER A 64 16.67 -9.95 18.02
C SER A 64 15.24 -10.49 18.21
N GLY A 65 14.40 -10.50 17.17
CA GLY A 65 13.04 -11.06 17.22
C GLY A 65 11.94 -10.12 16.70
N ARG A 66 10.69 -10.33 17.15
CA ARG A 66 9.52 -9.51 16.76
C ARG A 66 9.30 -8.44 17.83
N ARG A 67 9.33 -7.17 17.43
CA ARG A 67 9.03 -6.02 18.30
C ARG A 67 7.76 -5.34 17.80
N VAL A 68 6.83 -5.08 18.70
CA VAL A 68 5.65 -4.26 18.41
C VAL A 68 6.05 -2.80 18.59
N ILE A 69 5.80 -1.96 17.59
CA ILE A 69 6.13 -0.54 17.61
C ILE A 69 4.82 0.26 17.51
N GLU A 70 4.64 1.21 18.43
CA GLU A 70 3.49 2.10 18.40
C GLU A 70 3.55 3.01 17.17
N PRO A 71 2.46 3.19 16.40
CA PRO A 71 2.49 3.93 15.15
C PRO A 71 3.02 5.36 15.29
N HIS A 72 2.64 6.05 16.38
CA HIS A 72 3.09 7.42 16.65
C HIS A 72 4.61 7.54 16.89
N THR A 73 5.30 6.43 17.15
CA THR A 73 6.76 6.43 17.37
C THR A 73 7.56 6.33 16.07
N ILE A 74 6.90 6.05 14.93
CA ILE A 74 7.58 5.96 13.63
C ILE A 74 7.35 7.18 12.73
N GLY A 75 6.35 8.02 13.03
CA GLY A 75 6.02 9.23 12.27
C GLY A 75 4.56 9.63 12.44
N SER A 76 4.05 10.44 11.51
CA SER A 76 2.65 10.86 11.47
C SER A 76 1.72 9.66 11.26
N VAL A 77 0.58 9.68 11.92
CA VAL A 77 -0.45 8.62 11.83
C VAL A 77 -1.74 9.26 11.37
N ALA A 78 -2.38 8.63 10.38
CA ALA A 78 -3.65 9.08 9.83
C ALA A 78 -4.80 8.85 10.81
N ASP A 79 -5.64 9.87 10.96
CA ASP A 79 -6.93 9.85 11.68
C ASP A 79 -8.14 9.97 10.74
N GLU A 80 -7.92 10.38 9.49
CA GLU A 80 -8.94 10.48 8.44
C GLU A 80 -8.72 9.50 7.26
N SER A 81 -9.75 9.36 6.41
CA SER A 81 -9.70 8.52 5.21
C SER A 81 -9.18 9.30 4.00
N PHE A 82 -8.45 8.62 3.11
CA PHE A 82 -7.89 9.25 1.91
C PHE A 82 -8.46 8.65 0.63
N PRO A 83 -8.66 9.44 -0.43
CA PRO A 83 -8.97 8.89 -1.75
C PRO A 83 -7.83 7.98 -2.23
N PRO A 84 -8.12 6.89 -2.98
CA PRO A 84 -7.09 6.05 -3.58
C PRO A 84 -6.24 6.85 -4.58
N GLY A 85 -4.91 6.82 -4.45
CA GLY A 85 -3.99 7.44 -5.41
C GLY A 85 -3.16 6.41 -6.18
N LEU A 86 -2.52 5.50 -5.44
CA LEU A 86 -1.65 4.46 -5.98
C LEU A 86 -2.00 3.10 -5.41
N VAL A 87 -2.06 2.07 -6.26
CA VAL A 87 -1.99 0.67 -5.85
C VAL A 87 -0.73 0.07 -6.47
N LEU A 88 0.28 -0.22 -5.65
CA LEU A 88 1.56 -0.73 -6.12
C LEU A 88 1.76 -2.19 -5.69
N PHE A 89 1.75 -3.08 -6.68
CA PHE A 89 2.17 -4.46 -6.48
C PHE A 89 3.69 -4.56 -6.56
N THR A 90 4.33 -4.84 -5.43
CA THR A 90 5.79 -4.93 -5.38
C THR A 90 6.29 -6.13 -4.59
N ARG A 91 7.44 -6.67 -5.01
CA ARG A 91 8.15 -7.76 -4.34
C ARG A 91 9.59 -7.36 -4.13
N TYR A 92 10.12 -7.75 -2.97
CA TYR A 92 11.55 -7.63 -2.73
C TYR A 92 12.33 -8.65 -3.57
N VAL A 93 13.22 -8.14 -4.41
CA VAL A 93 14.18 -8.94 -5.17
C VAL A 93 15.54 -8.28 -4.99
N ARG A 94 16.55 -9.06 -4.57
CA ARG A 94 17.90 -8.53 -4.32
C ARG A 94 18.42 -7.87 -5.60
N ALA A 95 18.85 -6.62 -5.50
CA ALA A 95 19.37 -5.82 -6.61
C ALA A 95 18.40 -5.60 -7.79
N ALA A 96 17.08 -5.71 -7.58
CA ALA A 96 16.12 -5.31 -8.61
C ALA A 96 16.14 -3.80 -8.83
N THR A 97 16.00 -3.41 -10.10
CA THR A 97 15.70 -2.05 -10.49
C THR A 97 14.21 -1.79 -10.31
N PHE A 98 13.85 -0.64 -9.74
CA PHE A 98 12.47 -0.20 -9.67
C PHE A 98 12.04 0.40 -11.01
N GLU A 99 11.31 -0.38 -11.79
CA GLU A 99 10.82 -0.05 -13.13
C GLU A 99 9.29 -0.25 -13.14
N PRO A 100 8.53 0.75 -12.69
CA PRO A 100 7.09 0.62 -12.54
C PRO A 100 6.38 0.57 -13.89
N GLU A 101 5.55 -0.47 -14.05
CA GLU A 101 4.68 -0.66 -15.20
C GLU A 101 3.22 -0.49 -14.79
N ILE A 102 2.42 0.16 -15.64
CA ILE A 102 0.96 0.24 -15.46
C ILE A 102 0.34 -1.15 -15.60
N VAL A 103 -0.53 -1.51 -14.65
CA VAL A 103 -1.36 -2.70 -14.72
C VAL A 103 -2.73 -2.31 -15.30
N PRO A 104 -3.18 -2.90 -16.42
CA PRO A 104 -4.49 -2.59 -17.00
C PRO A 104 -5.64 -2.80 -16.01
N PRO A 105 -6.71 -1.97 -16.04
CA PRO A 105 -7.77 -2.00 -15.01
C PRO A 105 -8.40 -3.37 -14.74
N ALA A 106 -8.65 -4.16 -15.79
CA ALA A 106 -9.22 -5.50 -15.63
C ALA A 106 -8.26 -6.45 -14.89
N ALA A 107 -6.97 -6.44 -15.26
CA ALA A 107 -5.94 -7.23 -14.60
C ALA A 107 -5.67 -6.74 -13.16
N ALA A 108 -5.74 -5.43 -12.95
CA ALA A 108 -5.63 -4.81 -11.64
C ALA A 108 -6.77 -5.27 -10.72
N ALA A 109 -8.03 -5.19 -11.18
CA ALA A 109 -9.19 -5.62 -10.40
C ALA A 109 -9.07 -7.08 -9.94
N LEU A 110 -8.65 -7.98 -10.82
CA LEU A 110 -8.43 -9.39 -10.47
C LEU A 110 -7.31 -9.58 -9.43
N LYS A 111 -6.17 -8.90 -9.59
CA LYS A 111 -5.06 -8.97 -8.63
C LYS A 111 -5.43 -8.39 -7.27
N ILE A 112 -6.18 -7.29 -7.27
CA ILE A 112 -6.69 -6.63 -6.06
C ILE A 112 -7.69 -7.55 -5.34
N PHE A 113 -8.58 -8.20 -6.09
CA PHE A 113 -9.52 -9.19 -5.56
C PHE A 113 -8.82 -10.39 -4.95
N ASP A 114 -7.77 -10.94 -5.60
CA ASP A 114 -6.95 -12.04 -5.07
C ASP A 114 -6.24 -11.71 -3.75
N ASN A 115 -6.01 -10.42 -3.47
CA ASN A 115 -5.45 -9.94 -2.20
C ASN A 115 -6.53 -9.50 -1.19
N THR A 116 -7.81 -9.77 -1.46
CA THR A 116 -8.93 -9.35 -0.61
C THR A 116 -9.38 -10.47 0.32
N ILE A 117 -9.18 -10.26 1.62
CA ILE A 117 -9.44 -11.26 2.68
C ILE A 117 -10.90 -11.72 2.71
N VAL A 118 -11.84 -10.79 2.53
CA VAL A 118 -13.27 -11.10 2.58
C VAL A 118 -13.80 -11.65 1.25
N ALA A 119 -12.95 -11.96 0.27
CA ALA A 119 -13.38 -12.42 -1.05
C ALA A 119 -14.19 -13.72 -1.01
N GLU A 120 -13.83 -14.67 -0.15
CA GLU A 120 -14.52 -15.96 -0.03
C GLU A 120 -15.87 -15.86 0.70
N VAL A 121 -15.99 -14.91 1.64
CA VAL A 121 -17.18 -14.77 2.51
C VAL A 121 -18.12 -13.63 2.08
N GLN A 122 -17.61 -12.64 1.35
CA GLN A 122 -18.34 -11.46 0.88
C GLN A 122 -17.86 -11.06 -0.54
N PRO A 123 -18.01 -11.94 -1.55
CA PRO A 123 -17.46 -11.75 -2.90
C PRO A 123 -17.99 -10.49 -3.59
N ASP A 124 -19.26 -10.13 -3.40
CA ASP A 124 -19.85 -8.92 -4.00
C ASP A 124 -19.23 -7.63 -3.46
N ARG A 125 -18.94 -7.59 -2.15
CA ARG A 125 -18.27 -6.43 -1.54
C ARG A 125 -16.81 -6.37 -1.96
N ALA A 126 -16.13 -7.51 -1.96
CA ALA A 126 -14.74 -7.62 -2.38
C ALA A 126 -14.56 -7.21 -3.84
N SER A 127 -15.43 -7.66 -4.75
CA SER A 127 -15.37 -7.34 -6.17
C SER A 127 -15.65 -5.86 -6.43
N ARG A 128 -16.64 -5.28 -5.75
CA ARG A 128 -16.93 -3.84 -5.85
C ARG A 128 -15.76 -2.97 -5.38
N ALA A 129 -15.20 -3.28 -4.21
CA ALA A 129 -14.02 -2.57 -3.70
C ALA A 129 -12.83 -2.73 -4.66
N ALA A 130 -12.63 -3.93 -5.20
CA ALA A 130 -11.52 -4.19 -6.09
C ALA A 130 -11.64 -3.42 -7.41
N ALA A 131 -12.83 -3.44 -8.00
CA ALA A 131 -13.13 -2.72 -9.23
C ALA A 131 -13.09 -1.19 -9.02
N HIS A 132 -13.48 -0.69 -7.84
CA HIS A 132 -13.36 0.72 -7.50
C HIS A 132 -11.90 1.17 -7.47
N LEU A 133 -11.04 0.48 -6.71
CA LEU A 133 -9.61 0.79 -6.64
C LEU A 133 -8.93 0.72 -8.01
N ALA A 134 -9.25 -0.29 -8.82
CA ALA A 134 -8.68 -0.47 -10.16
C ALA A 134 -9.05 0.64 -11.15
N ARG A 135 -10.13 1.40 -10.90
CA ARG A 135 -10.57 2.51 -11.76
C ARG A 135 -10.13 3.88 -11.27
N THR A 136 -9.93 4.03 -9.97
CA THR A 136 -9.72 5.34 -9.33
C THR A 136 -8.28 5.60 -8.93
N ALA A 137 -7.52 4.54 -8.63
CA ALA A 137 -6.09 4.63 -8.40
C ALA A 137 -5.31 4.34 -9.68
N ILE A 138 -4.11 4.90 -9.77
CA ILE A 138 -3.11 4.40 -10.71
C ILE A 138 -2.61 3.07 -10.17
N VAL A 139 -2.74 2.00 -10.95
CA VAL A 139 -2.28 0.67 -10.53
C VAL A 139 -1.00 0.32 -11.25
N MET A 140 0.05 0.06 -10.50
CA MET A 140 1.36 -0.28 -11.04
C MET A 140 1.91 -1.55 -10.42
N ARG A 141 2.91 -2.12 -11.10
CA ARG A 141 3.75 -3.18 -10.56
C ARG A 141 5.22 -2.86 -10.78
N SER A 142 6.06 -3.25 -9.82
CA SER A 142 7.51 -3.28 -9.98
C SER A 142 8.10 -4.20 -8.93
N ASP A 143 9.13 -4.97 -9.29
CA ASP A 143 10.02 -5.50 -8.27
C ASP A 143 10.85 -4.35 -7.67
N ARG A 144 11.39 -4.53 -6.47
CA ARG A 144 12.14 -3.49 -5.75
C ARG A 144 13.36 -4.05 -5.03
N SER A 145 14.34 -3.18 -4.82
CA SER A 145 15.47 -3.42 -3.92
C SER A 145 15.05 -3.24 -2.45
N ASP A 146 16.01 -2.88 -1.60
CA ASP A 146 15.79 -2.53 -0.19
C ASP A 146 14.70 -1.46 0.00
N ALA A 147 14.14 -1.43 1.19
CA ALA A 147 12.96 -0.62 1.49
C ALA A 147 13.25 0.89 1.49
N ASP A 148 14.44 1.31 1.90
CA ASP A 148 14.78 2.73 1.99
C ASP A 148 14.89 3.32 0.57
N ARG A 149 15.69 2.71 -0.31
CA ARG A 149 15.77 3.14 -1.72
C ARG A 149 14.42 3.04 -2.44
N ALA A 150 13.67 1.96 -2.22
CA ALA A 150 12.35 1.82 -2.83
C ALA A 150 11.36 2.89 -2.36
N SER A 151 11.46 3.33 -1.09
CA SER A 151 10.56 4.36 -0.56
C SER A 151 10.76 5.71 -1.25
N GLU A 152 12.01 6.12 -1.47
CA GLU A 152 12.34 7.33 -2.23
C GLU A 152 11.76 7.27 -3.64
N GLN A 153 11.97 6.15 -4.34
CA GLN A 153 11.47 5.97 -5.71
C GLN A 153 9.94 5.95 -5.82
N ILE A 154 9.25 5.41 -4.81
CA ILE A 154 7.78 5.39 -4.76
C ILE A 154 7.22 6.79 -4.51
N LEU A 155 7.82 7.57 -3.62
CA LEU A 155 7.39 8.95 -3.36
C LEU A 155 7.61 9.83 -4.58
N ASP A 156 8.79 9.73 -5.21
CA ASP A 156 9.11 10.37 -6.49
C ASP A 156 8.09 10.03 -7.59
N LEU A 157 7.70 8.75 -7.69
CA LEU A 157 6.70 8.30 -8.65
C LEU A 157 5.35 9.00 -8.43
N VAL A 158 4.89 9.06 -7.17
CA VAL A 158 3.62 9.69 -6.82
C VAL A 158 3.65 11.19 -7.14
N ASP A 159 4.76 11.87 -6.86
CA ASP A 159 4.94 13.28 -7.18
C ASP A 159 4.89 13.54 -8.70
N ARG A 160 5.50 12.68 -9.50
CA ARG A 160 5.50 12.81 -10.97
C ARG A 160 4.15 12.53 -11.60
N THR A 161 3.38 11.58 -11.05
CA THR A 161 2.03 11.27 -11.55
C THR A 161 1.00 12.38 -11.33
N LYS A 162 1.35 13.45 -10.60
CA LYS A 162 0.55 14.69 -10.51
C LYS A 162 0.60 15.56 -11.76
N VAL A 163 1.56 15.35 -12.65
CA VAL A 163 1.63 16.13 -13.90
C VAL A 163 0.54 15.57 -14.84
N PRO A 164 -0.52 16.33 -15.16
CA PRO A 164 -1.52 15.86 -16.11
C PRO A 164 -0.84 15.59 -17.46
N LEU A 165 -1.13 14.43 -18.05
CA LEU A 165 -0.88 14.17 -19.48
C LEU A 165 -1.68 15.14 -20.35
#